data_AF-A0A927N0U5-F1
#
_entry.id   AF-A0A927N0U5-F1
#
_cell.length_a   1.000
_cell.length_b   1.000
_cell.length_c   1.000
_cell.angle_alpha   90.00
_cell.angle_beta   90.00
_cell.angle_gamma   90.00
#
_symmetry.space_group_name_H-M   'P 1'
#
loop_
_entity.id
_entity.type
_entity.pdbx_description
1 polymer ?
#
loop_
_entity_poly.entity_id
_entity_poly.type
_entity_poly.pdbx_seq_one_letter_code
_entity_poly.pdbx_strand_id
1 'polypeptide(L)'
;MSDSALDDYTTDRDSYLAAEPDGDLDFRGVSGPGDAEDTDEFGDALGIAPDTFALWNGDQGSLDPKQRDTLVALLKKSFISSDDKVAWRTLMRDPGPIVTSLNNLYFILVVDERAEVAYATPARNADNPFKTLVRDAPNNREETLLLIYLRERHRAETASGQPVVYAEVKAMLDYVERFRPASATDISGNEKRVHSAIAGLVTAGLLVKTSDTDRYRVHRAIEALLPLNTLNQLVEAFHAHNSGQHQANGEEDGPDTPDSPDEAPAAQGHDELHRVTDSSELDEDGEVA
;
A
#
# COMPACT_ATOMS: atom_id res chain seq x y z
N MET A 1 8.31 12.08 46.28
CA MET A 1 7.68 13.39 46.55
C MET A 1 7.10 13.87 45.24
N SER A 2 5.76 13.95 45.19
CA SER A 2 4.82 14.68 44.30
C SER A 2 5.16 14.84 42.81
N ASP A 3 4.24 14.76 41.84
CA ASP A 3 2.82 15.15 41.77
C ASP A 3 2.28 14.57 40.42
N SER A 4 1.13 13.88 40.37
CA SER A 4 -0.17 14.34 39.81
C SER A 4 -0.08 14.87 38.34
N ALA A 5 -0.86 14.43 37.34
CA ALA A 5 -2.26 14.02 37.35
C ALA A 5 -2.61 13.06 36.19
N LEU A 6 -3.56 12.18 36.48
CA LEU A 6 -4.47 11.49 35.55
C LEU A 6 -5.30 12.51 34.77
N ASP A 7 -5.72 12.17 33.54
CA ASP A 7 -7.12 12.37 33.17
C ASP A 7 -7.59 11.32 32.17
N ASP A 8 -8.70 10.70 32.56
CA ASP A 8 -9.39 9.54 32.02
C ASP A 8 -10.65 10.06 31.31
N TYR A 9 -10.78 9.81 30.01
CA TYR A 9 -11.95 10.21 29.22
C TYR A 9 -12.93 9.04 29.15
N THR A 10 -13.75 8.91 30.19
CA THR A 10 -14.95 8.07 30.22
C THR A 10 -16.12 8.90 30.76
N THR A 11 -17.35 8.61 30.29
CA THR A 11 -18.68 9.19 30.65
C THR A 11 -19.16 10.18 29.57
N ASP A 12 -20.37 10.17 29.03
CA ASP A 12 -21.63 9.52 29.40
C ASP A 12 -22.47 9.36 28.12
N ARG A 13 -23.13 8.22 27.93
CA ARG A 13 -24.09 8.03 26.83
C ARG A 13 -25.32 7.36 27.40
N ASP A 14 -26.09 8.11 28.19
CA ASP A 14 -27.49 7.81 28.53
C ASP A 14 -28.16 9.05 29.18
N SER A 15 -28.99 9.77 28.43
CA SER A 15 -30.10 10.57 28.99
C SER A 15 -30.95 11.20 27.90
N TYR A 16 -32.00 10.52 27.43
CA TYR A 16 -33.24 11.17 27.01
C TYR A 16 -34.40 10.19 27.22
N LEU A 17 -34.97 10.25 28.42
CA LEU A 17 -36.27 9.69 28.76
C LEU A 17 -37.37 10.73 28.47
N ALA A 18 -38.40 10.27 27.76
CA ALA A 18 -39.83 10.53 27.91
C ALA A 18 -40.32 11.94 28.29
N ALA A 19 -41.10 12.53 27.38
CA ALA A 19 -42.15 13.48 27.72
C ALA A 19 -43.43 13.10 26.95
N GLU A 20 -44.36 12.46 27.65
CA GLU A 20 -45.77 12.32 27.27
C GLU A 20 -46.49 13.64 27.59
N PRO A 21 -47.38 14.14 26.72
CA PRO A 21 -48.34 15.17 27.13
C PRO A 21 -49.75 14.56 27.31
N ASP A 22 -50.17 14.44 28.57
CA ASP A 22 -51.58 14.39 28.97
C ASP A 22 -52.19 15.79 28.84
N GLY A 23 -53.37 15.90 28.23
CA GLY A 23 -54.10 17.16 28.15
C GLY A 23 -55.41 17.07 27.37
N ASP A 24 -56.46 16.58 28.04
CA ASP A 24 -57.85 16.68 27.62
C ASP A 24 -58.25 18.13 27.28
N LEU A 25 -58.70 18.38 26.05
CA LEU A 25 -59.47 19.57 25.70
C LEU A 25 -60.70 19.20 24.87
N ASP A 26 -61.84 19.19 25.57
CA ASP A 26 -63.20 19.11 25.05
C ASP A 26 -63.49 20.30 24.13
N PHE A 27 -63.78 20.05 22.84
CA PHE A 27 -64.45 21.04 21.99
C PHE A 27 -65.63 20.42 21.24
N ARG A 28 -66.82 20.79 21.70
CA ARG A 28 -68.12 20.45 21.12
C ARG A 28 -68.22 20.90 19.68
N GLY A 29 -68.91 20.09 18.88
CA GLY A 29 -69.09 20.29 17.45
C GLY A 29 -69.82 21.58 17.05
N VAL A 30 -69.42 22.07 15.88
CA VAL A 30 -70.25 22.85 14.95
C VAL A 30 -70.06 22.23 13.58
N SER A 31 -71.14 21.67 13.04
CA SER A 31 -71.27 21.32 11.63
C SER A 31 -71.88 22.50 10.87
N GLY A 32 -71.31 22.83 9.72
CA GLY A 32 -71.88 23.73 8.73
C GLY A 32 -71.00 23.75 7.46
N PRO A 33 -71.53 23.44 6.26
CA PRO A 33 -70.74 23.28 5.05
C PRO A 33 -70.58 24.62 4.31
N GLY A 34 -69.42 24.84 3.71
CA GLY A 34 -69.15 26.01 2.88
C GLY A 34 -67.98 25.72 1.96
N ASP A 35 -68.31 25.45 0.70
CA ASP A 35 -67.37 25.30 -0.40
C ASP A 35 -66.61 26.61 -0.63
N ALA A 36 -65.28 26.55 -0.57
CA ALA A 36 -64.39 27.49 -1.23
C ALA A 36 -63.13 26.72 -1.63
N GLU A 37 -62.96 26.58 -2.93
CA GLU A 37 -61.77 26.08 -3.60
C GLU A 37 -60.58 26.97 -3.22
N ASP A 38 -59.80 26.55 -2.23
CA ASP A 38 -58.41 26.95 -2.11
C ASP A 38 -57.58 25.80 -2.69
N THR A 39 -57.21 25.98 -3.94
CA THR A 39 -56.11 25.26 -4.56
C THR A 39 -54.89 25.34 -3.64
N ASP A 40 -54.52 24.19 -3.06
CA ASP A 40 -53.24 23.94 -2.39
C ASP A 40 -52.06 24.08 -3.39
N GLU A 41 -51.89 25.28 -3.94
CA GLU A 41 -50.83 25.66 -4.88
C GLU A 41 -49.63 26.25 -4.12
N PHE A 42 -49.28 25.63 -2.99
CA PHE A 42 -48.05 25.93 -2.22
C PHE A 42 -47.35 24.66 -1.73
N GLY A 43 -47.59 23.52 -2.40
CA GLY A 43 -46.95 22.23 -2.12
C GLY A 43 -45.70 21.92 -2.95
N ASP A 44 -45.23 22.82 -3.82
CA ASP A 44 -44.16 22.53 -4.80
C ASP A 44 -42.95 23.50 -4.73
N ALA A 45 -42.73 24.16 -3.59
CA ALA A 45 -41.63 25.14 -3.40
C ALA A 45 -40.54 24.69 -2.42
N LEU A 46 -40.59 23.45 -1.92
CA LEU A 46 -39.46 22.79 -1.29
C LEU A 46 -39.22 21.51 -2.08
N GLY A 47 -38.50 21.64 -3.19
CA GLY A 47 -37.98 20.50 -3.95
C GLY A 47 -37.05 19.66 -3.08
N ILE A 48 -37.62 18.86 -2.18
CA ILE A 48 -36.94 17.74 -1.55
C ILE A 48 -36.71 16.76 -2.69
N ALA A 49 -35.58 16.95 -3.38
CA ALA A 49 -35.13 16.05 -4.41
C ALA A 49 -35.14 14.63 -3.83
N PRO A 50 -35.73 13.65 -4.53
CA PRO A 50 -35.65 12.27 -4.09
C PRO A 50 -34.17 11.88 -4.05
N ASP A 51 -33.77 11.20 -2.98
CA ASP A 51 -32.45 10.55 -2.82
C ASP A 51 -31.20 11.44 -2.68
N THR A 52 -31.27 12.54 -1.93
CA THR A 52 -30.05 13.26 -1.53
C THR A 52 -29.35 12.56 -0.35
N PHE A 53 -28.16 12.01 -0.58
CA PHE A 53 -27.28 11.44 0.45
C PHE A 53 -26.33 12.48 1.10
N ALA A 54 -26.75 13.74 1.20
CA ALA A 54 -25.94 14.80 1.76
C ALA A 54 -25.66 14.55 3.26
N LEU A 55 -24.39 14.56 3.65
CA LEU A 55 -23.93 14.32 5.03
C LEU A 55 -23.46 15.57 5.76
N TRP A 56 -23.19 16.66 5.03
CA TRP A 56 -22.84 17.97 5.57
C TRP A 56 -23.43 19.09 4.70
N ASN A 57 -23.41 20.32 5.20
CA ASN A 57 -23.95 21.46 4.45
C ASN A 57 -23.15 21.70 3.15
N GLY A 58 -23.82 21.77 2.02
CA GLY A 58 -23.21 21.90 0.69
C GLY A 58 -22.70 20.58 0.09
N ASP A 59 -22.94 19.44 0.73
CA ASP A 59 -22.62 18.13 0.17
C ASP A 59 -23.52 17.81 -1.03
N GLN A 60 -22.91 17.53 -2.18
CA GLN A 60 -23.58 17.14 -3.43
C GLN A 60 -23.27 15.68 -3.81
N GLY A 61 -22.72 14.91 -2.86
CA GLY A 61 -22.36 13.52 -3.08
C GLY A 61 -23.58 12.62 -3.25
N SER A 62 -23.54 11.78 -4.28
CA SER A 62 -24.62 10.83 -4.63
C SER A 62 -24.47 9.44 -3.98
N LEU A 63 -23.41 9.21 -3.21
CA LEU A 63 -23.14 7.93 -2.55
C LEU A 63 -23.67 7.94 -1.12
N ASP A 64 -24.29 6.83 -0.70
CA ASP A 64 -24.65 6.62 0.70
C ASP A 64 -23.39 6.53 1.61
N PRO A 65 -23.50 6.73 2.94
CA PRO A 65 -22.34 6.70 3.84
C PRO A 65 -21.44 5.45 3.71
N LYS A 66 -22.04 4.25 3.58
CA LYS A 66 -21.29 3.00 3.47
C LYS A 66 -20.60 2.90 2.11
N GLN A 67 -21.24 3.38 1.05
CA GLN A 67 -20.62 3.45 -0.28
C GLN A 67 -19.42 4.41 -0.29
N ARG A 68 -19.52 5.55 0.42
CA ARG A 68 -18.39 6.48 0.58
C ARG A 68 -17.23 5.85 1.34
N ASP A 69 -17.51 5.18 2.46
CA ASP A 69 -16.49 4.46 3.23
C ASP A 69 -15.83 3.35 2.38
N THR A 70 -16.62 2.65 1.58
CA THR A 70 -16.13 1.62 0.65
C THR A 70 -15.23 2.22 -0.44
N LEU A 71 -15.63 3.35 -1.04
CA LEU A 71 -14.81 4.08 -2.01
C LEU A 71 -13.48 4.54 -1.38
N VAL A 72 -13.53 5.09 -0.16
CA VAL A 72 -12.33 5.49 0.59
C VAL A 72 -11.43 4.28 0.86
N ALA A 73 -12.00 3.13 1.24
CA ALA A 73 -11.24 1.91 1.46
C ALA A 73 -10.55 1.43 0.17
N LEU A 74 -11.25 1.46 -0.98
CA LEU A 74 -10.71 1.10 -2.29
C LEU A 74 -9.58 2.02 -2.76
N LEU A 75 -9.60 3.30 -2.37
CA LEU A 75 -8.56 4.26 -2.73
C LEU A 75 -7.35 4.24 -1.79
N LYS A 76 -7.53 3.85 -0.52
CA LYS A 76 -6.46 3.83 0.50
C LYS A 76 -5.77 2.49 0.63
N LYS A 77 -6.51 1.38 0.52
CA LYS A 77 -6.00 0.03 0.69
C LYS A 77 -5.59 -0.54 -0.67
N SER A 78 -4.66 -1.49 -0.68
CA SER A 78 -4.31 -2.23 -1.90
C SER A 78 -5.49 -3.05 -2.45
N PHE A 79 -6.38 -3.51 -1.56
CA PHE A 79 -7.62 -4.19 -1.89
C PHE A 79 -8.60 -4.13 -0.70
N ILE A 80 -9.87 -4.40 -0.98
CA ILE A 80 -10.86 -4.83 0.02
C ILE A 80 -11.16 -6.31 -0.21
N SER A 81 -11.55 -7.03 0.84
CA SER A 81 -11.87 -8.46 0.77
C SER A 81 -13.11 -8.79 1.58
N SER A 82 -13.58 -10.04 1.49
CA SER A 82 -14.67 -10.56 2.33
C SER A 82 -14.42 -10.49 3.84
N ASP A 83 -13.15 -10.38 4.26
CA ASP A 83 -12.78 -10.09 5.66
C ASP A 83 -13.33 -8.71 6.10
N ASP A 84 -13.38 -7.72 5.20
CA ASP A 84 -14.04 -6.42 5.40
C ASP A 84 -15.53 -6.53 5.02
N LYS A 85 -16.30 -7.23 5.88
CA LYS A 85 -17.71 -7.60 5.61
C LYS A 85 -18.62 -6.44 5.23
N VAL A 86 -18.36 -5.24 5.76
CA VAL A 86 -19.19 -4.05 5.49
C VAL A 86 -18.87 -3.51 4.11
N ALA A 87 -17.59 -3.27 3.80
CA ALA A 87 -17.18 -2.77 2.49
C ALA A 87 -17.52 -3.77 1.38
N TRP A 88 -17.21 -5.06 1.59
CA TRP A 88 -17.49 -6.12 0.63
C TRP A 88 -18.99 -6.24 0.31
N ARG A 89 -19.84 -6.34 1.34
CA ARG A 89 -21.30 -6.42 1.13
C ARG A 89 -21.84 -5.18 0.45
N THR A 90 -21.34 -4.00 0.81
CA THR A 90 -21.77 -2.73 0.19
C THR A 90 -21.42 -2.70 -1.29
N LEU A 91 -20.19 -3.09 -1.64
CA LEU A 91 -19.74 -3.18 -3.04
C LEU A 91 -20.55 -4.21 -3.85
N MET A 92 -20.78 -5.40 -3.29
CA MET A 92 -21.51 -6.47 -3.99
C MET A 92 -23.01 -6.20 -4.13
N ARG A 93 -23.60 -5.42 -3.22
CA ARG A 93 -25.02 -5.05 -3.27
C ARG A 93 -25.32 -4.12 -4.44
N ASP A 94 -24.52 -3.08 -4.60
CA ASP A 94 -24.68 -2.08 -5.66
C ASP A 94 -23.33 -1.43 -6.00
N PRO A 95 -22.60 -1.99 -6.98
CA PRO A 95 -21.31 -1.46 -7.38
C PRO A 95 -21.42 -0.19 -8.23
N GLY A 96 -22.58 0.11 -8.83
CA GLY A 96 -22.74 1.14 -9.87
C GLY A 96 -22.23 2.53 -9.44
N PRO A 97 -22.73 3.10 -8.33
CA PRO A 97 -22.30 4.42 -7.85
C PRO A 97 -20.81 4.50 -7.52
N ILE A 98 -20.24 3.41 -6.96
CA ILE A 98 -18.81 3.31 -6.61
C ILE A 98 -17.97 3.26 -7.89
N VAL A 99 -18.37 2.46 -8.89
CA VAL A 99 -17.69 2.37 -10.19
C VAL A 99 -17.68 3.72 -10.89
N THR A 100 -18.81 4.42 -10.93
CA THR A 100 -18.88 5.77 -11.52
C THR A 100 -17.93 6.74 -10.81
N SER A 101 -17.88 6.71 -9.48
CA SER A 101 -16.97 7.56 -8.70
C SER A 101 -15.49 7.24 -8.95
N LEU A 102 -15.13 5.96 -9.06
CA LEU A 102 -13.78 5.53 -9.41
C LEU A 102 -13.39 5.96 -10.83
N ASN A 103 -14.30 5.82 -11.79
CA ASN A 103 -14.07 6.21 -13.17
C ASN A 103 -13.78 7.72 -13.31
N ASN A 104 -14.46 8.56 -12.52
CA ASN A 104 -14.18 10.01 -12.46
C ASN A 104 -12.77 10.34 -11.94
N LEU A 105 -12.13 9.40 -11.25
CA LEU A 105 -10.74 9.50 -10.77
C LEU A 105 -9.75 8.76 -11.67
N TYR A 106 -10.18 8.30 -12.86
CA TYR A 106 -9.41 7.44 -13.76
C TYR A 106 -9.02 6.09 -13.15
N PHE A 107 -9.88 5.51 -12.31
CA PHE A 107 -9.71 4.14 -11.81
C PHE A 107 -10.78 3.21 -12.38
N ILE A 108 -10.40 1.96 -12.55
CA ILE A 108 -11.28 0.84 -12.91
C ILE A 108 -11.39 -0.07 -11.69
N LEU A 109 -12.61 -0.44 -11.34
CA LEU A 109 -12.86 -1.46 -10.32
C LEU A 109 -12.58 -2.85 -10.92
N VAL A 110 -11.73 -3.62 -10.26
CA VAL A 110 -11.53 -5.04 -10.54
C VAL A 110 -12.10 -5.83 -9.37
N VAL A 111 -12.93 -6.83 -9.67
CA VAL A 111 -13.49 -7.77 -8.68
C VAL A 111 -13.07 -9.17 -9.08
N ASP A 112 -12.40 -9.86 -8.17
CA ASP A 112 -12.14 -11.30 -8.25
C ASP A 112 -13.06 -11.99 -7.24
N GLU A 113 -14.20 -12.49 -7.72
CA GLU A 113 -15.16 -13.22 -6.89
C GLU A 113 -14.57 -14.53 -6.35
N ARG A 114 -13.67 -15.17 -7.11
CA ARG A 114 -13.06 -16.41 -6.67
C ARG A 114 -12.23 -16.13 -5.45
N ALA A 115 -11.32 -15.16 -5.50
CA ALA A 115 -10.47 -14.79 -4.37
C ALA A 115 -11.20 -13.95 -3.30
N GLU A 116 -12.43 -13.51 -3.59
CA GLU A 116 -13.26 -12.62 -2.77
C GLU A 116 -12.56 -11.29 -2.45
N VAL A 117 -11.99 -10.68 -3.48
CA VAL A 117 -11.27 -9.41 -3.37
C VAL A 117 -11.67 -8.42 -4.46
N ALA A 118 -11.58 -7.15 -4.14
CA ALA A 118 -11.78 -6.06 -5.08
C ALA A 118 -10.74 -4.97 -4.86
N TYR A 119 -10.26 -4.38 -5.95
CA TYR A 119 -9.27 -3.32 -5.92
C TYR A 119 -9.48 -2.33 -7.06
N ALA A 120 -9.01 -1.10 -6.86
CA ALA A 120 -9.03 -0.06 -7.88
C ALA A 120 -7.68 -0.04 -8.60
N THR A 121 -7.71 -0.11 -9.94
CA THR A 121 -6.50 0.01 -10.77
C THR A 121 -6.57 1.26 -11.65
N PRO A 122 -5.47 2.00 -11.85
CA PRO A 122 -5.49 3.13 -12.77
C PRO A 122 -5.89 2.69 -14.18
N ALA A 123 -6.80 3.44 -14.80
CA ALA A 123 -7.13 3.27 -16.21
C ALA A 123 -5.89 3.58 -17.06
N ARG A 124 -5.63 2.75 -18.07
CA ARG A 124 -4.54 2.96 -19.03
C ARG A 124 -5.13 3.00 -20.43
N ASN A 125 -4.76 4.01 -21.21
CA ASN A 125 -5.06 4.10 -22.65
C ASN A 125 -3.72 4.20 -23.39
N ALA A 126 -3.58 3.45 -24.49
CA ALA A 126 -2.33 3.34 -25.26
C ALA A 126 -1.87 4.70 -25.81
N ASP A 127 -2.81 5.59 -26.14
CA ASP A 127 -2.51 6.83 -26.86
C ASP A 127 -2.33 8.06 -25.96
N ASN A 128 -2.80 8.01 -24.70
CA ASN A 128 -2.64 9.12 -23.76
C ASN A 128 -2.79 8.65 -22.31
N PRO A 129 -1.73 8.71 -21.48
CA PRO A 129 -1.83 8.34 -20.07
C PRO A 129 -2.64 9.39 -19.29
N PHE A 130 -3.65 8.94 -18.55
CA PHE A 130 -4.39 9.80 -17.63
C PHE A 130 -3.51 10.25 -16.46
N LYS A 131 -3.90 11.34 -15.80
CA LYS A 131 -3.28 11.75 -14.53
C LYS A 131 -3.60 10.67 -13.49
N THR A 132 -2.59 9.91 -13.05
CA THR A 132 -2.75 8.90 -12.01
C THR A 132 -2.56 9.50 -10.63
N LEU A 133 -3.43 9.13 -9.67
CA LEU A 133 -3.24 9.43 -8.26
C LEU A 133 -2.24 8.47 -7.60
N VAL A 134 -1.99 7.31 -8.21
CA VAL A 134 -1.12 6.27 -7.65
C VAL A 134 0.30 6.47 -8.14
N ARG A 135 1.23 6.48 -7.18
CA ARG A 135 2.65 6.28 -7.46
C ARG A 135 2.86 4.81 -7.82
N ASP A 136 3.19 4.55 -9.08
CA ASP A 136 3.64 3.24 -9.55
C ASP A 136 5.06 3.02 -9.02
N ALA A 137 5.18 2.48 -7.81
CA ALA A 137 6.47 2.14 -7.20
C ALA A 137 6.76 0.66 -7.49
N PRO A 138 7.88 0.34 -8.15
CA PRO A 138 8.25 -1.05 -8.35
C PRO A 138 8.52 -1.72 -7.00
N ASN A 139 8.06 -2.96 -6.85
CA ASN A 139 8.41 -3.77 -5.68
C ASN A 139 9.93 -3.94 -5.60
N ASN A 140 10.47 -3.94 -4.39
CA ASN A 140 11.89 -4.25 -4.22
C ASN A 140 12.15 -5.74 -4.51
N ARG A 141 13.43 -6.10 -4.62
CA ARG A 141 13.86 -7.46 -4.98
C ARG A 141 13.37 -8.48 -3.96
N GLU A 142 13.55 -8.19 -2.68
CA GLU A 142 13.16 -9.06 -1.56
C GLU A 142 11.64 -9.25 -1.51
N GLU A 143 10.87 -8.18 -1.69
CA GLU A 143 9.40 -8.19 -1.76
C GLU A 143 8.90 -9.03 -2.93
N THR A 144 9.52 -8.90 -4.11
CA THR A 144 9.22 -9.72 -5.27
C THR A 144 9.45 -11.21 -4.99
N LEU A 145 10.59 -11.56 -4.37
CA LEU A 145 10.89 -12.94 -3.97
C LEU A 145 9.87 -13.47 -2.95
N LEU A 146 9.50 -12.66 -1.96
CA LEU A 146 8.50 -13.04 -0.98
C LEU A 146 7.12 -13.24 -1.63
N LEU A 147 6.72 -12.37 -2.56
CA LEU A 147 5.48 -12.52 -3.31
C LEU A 147 5.44 -13.84 -4.09
N ILE A 148 6.55 -14.21 -4.73
CA ILE A 148 6.70 -15.50 -5.42
C ILE A 148 6.50 -16.65 -4.43
N TYR A 149 7.29 -16.67 -3.34
CA TYR A 149 7.23 -17.70 -2.31
C TYR A 149 5.82 -17.86 -1.73
N LEU A 150 5.19 -16.75 -1.35
CA LEU A 150 3.87 -16.76 -0.73
C LEU A 150 2.81 -17.24 -1.71
N ARG A 151 2.91 -16.92 -3.00
CA ARG A 151 1.97 -17.38 -4.03
C ARG A 151 2.08 -18.88 -4.27
N GLU A 152 3.30 -19.39 -4.36
CA GLU A 152 3.58 -20.83 -4.50
C GLU A 152 3.07 -21.59 -3.28
N ARG A 153 3.40 -21.10 -2.08
CA ARG A 153 2.95 -21.68 -0.81
C ARG A 153 1.44 -21.68 -0.70
N HIS A 154 0.79 -20.56 -1.03
CA HIS A 154 -0.67 -20.47 -1.00
C HIS A 154 -1.31 -21.49 -1.94
N ARG A 155 -0.79 -21.62 -3.16
CA ARG A 155 -1.29 -22.60 -4.13
C ARG A 155 -1.10 -24.04 -3.64
N ALA A 156 0.07 -24.38 -3.10
CA ALA A 156 0.38 -25.73 -2.61
C ALA A 156 -0.54 -26.14 -1.45
N GLU A 157 -0.72 -25.27 -0.46
CA GLU A 157 -1.56 -25.54 0.70
C GLU A 157 -3.06 -25.53 0.37
N THR A 158 -3.50 -24.66 -0.54
CA THR A 158 -4.89 -24.69 -1.01
C THR A 158 -5.19 -25.98 -1.76
N ALA A 159 -4.23 -26.48 -2.57
CA ALA A 159 -4.36 -27.74 -3.29
C ALA A 159 -4.36 -28.97 -2.35
N SER A 160 -3.74 -28.88 -1.17
CA SER A 160 -3.82 -29.89 -0.13
C SER A 160 -5.10 -29.80 0.71
N GLY A 161 -5.99 -28.85 0.41
CA GLY A 161 -7.27 -28.66 1.08
C GLY A 161 -7.19 -27.82 2.36
N GLN A 162 -6.06 -27.16 2.63
CA GLN A 162 -5.94 -26.27 3.79
C GLN A 162 -6.73 -24.97 3.56
N PRO A 163 -7.67 -24.62 4.45
CA PRO A 163 -8.47 -23.40 4.30
C PRO A 163 -7.70 -22.12 4.65
N VAL A 164 -6.62 -22.25 5.44
CA VAL A 164 -5.80 -21.14 5.90
C VAL A 164 -4.34 -21.47 5.68
N VAL A 165 -3.61 -20.54 5.06
CA VAL A 165 -2.19 -20.69 4.76
C VAL A 165 -1.38 -19.82 5.70
N TYR A 166 -0.35 -20.41 6.32
CA TYR A 166 0.56 -19.70 7.22
C TYR A 166 1.97 -19.68 6.65
N ALA A 167 2.65 -18.55 6.78
CA ALA A 167 4.06 -18.37 6.45
C ALA A 167 4.85 -17.97 7.70
N GLU A 168 5.95 -18.66 7.95
CA GLU A 168 6.86 -18.37 9.07
C GLU A 168 7.97 -17.42 8.61
N VAL A 169 8.39 -16.51 9.49
CA VAL A 169 9.45 -15.54 9.21
C VAL A 169 10.75 -16.23 8.78
N LYS A 170 11.13 -17.28 9.51
CA LYS A 170 12.32 -18.07 9.18
C LYS A 170 12.25 -18.67 7.78
N ALA A 171 11.11 -19.25 7.40
CA ALA A 171 10.95 -19.85 6.08
C ALA A 171 10.99 -18.80 4.95
N MET A 172 10.49 -17.59 5.21
CA MET A 172 10.60 -16.46 4.28
C MET A 172 12.06 -15.99 4.11
N LEU A 173 12.81 -15.89 5.22
CA LEU A 173 14.25 -15.57 5.19
C LEU A 173 15.03 -16.64 4.41
N ASP A 174 14.83 -17.91 4.74
CA ASP A 174 15.48 -19.05 4.07
C ASP A 174 15.19 -19.08 2.56
N TYR A 175 13.98 -18.68 2.15
CA TYR A 175 13.63 -18.61 0.73
C TYR A 175 14.42 -17.51 0.02
N VAL A 176 14.47 -16.29 0.57
CA VAL A 176 15.21 -15.17 -0.03
C VAL A 176 16.71 -15.46 -0.08
N GLU A 177 17.25 -16.12 0.94
CA GLU A 177 18.68 -16.45 1.03
C GLU A 177 19.14 -17.39 -0.10
N ARG A 178 18.29 -18.29 -0.61
CA ARG A 178 18.62 -19.18 -1.74
C ARG A 178 18.97 -18.45 -3.03
N PHE A 179 18.50 -17.20 -3.17
CA PHE A 179 18.74 -16.37 -4.34
C PHE A 179 19.93 -15.43 -4.16
N ARG A 180 20.66 -15.53 -3.05
CA ARG A 180 21.83 -14.70 -2.75
C ARG A 180 23.03 -15.12 -3.60
N PRO A 181 23.78 -14.15 -4.18
CA PRO A 181 25.09 -14.43 -4.77
C PRO A 181 26.09 -14.93 -3.72
N ALA A 182 26.93 -15.89 -4.06
CA ALA A 182 27.94 -16.43 -3.14
C ALA A 182 28.94 -15.37 -2.64
N SER A 183 29.12 -14.27 -3.38
CA SER A 183 30.01 -13.15 -3.05
C SER A 183 29.42 -12.14 -2.06
N ALA A 184 28.14 -12.21 -1.72
CA ALA A 184 27.51 -11.23 -0.85
C ALA A 184 27.83 -11.51 0.63
N THR A 185 28.48 -10.55 1.30
CA THR A 185 28.96 -10.71 2.70
C THR A 185 28.07 -10.06 3.77
N ASP A 186 27.19 -9.12 3.39
CA ASP A 186 26.31 -8.43 4.34
C ASP A 186 25.06 -9.27 4.67
N ILE A 187 25.15 -10.09 5.71
CA ILE A 187 24.03 -10.91 6.19
C ILE A 187 23.01 -10.02 6.91
N SER A 188 23.47 -9.11 7.76
CA SER A 188 22.62 -8.29 8.63
C SER A 188 21.74 -7.30 7.85
N GLY A 189 22.27 -6.67 6.80
CA GLY A 189 21.50 -5.78 5.94
C GLY A 189 20.50 -6.54 5.07
N ASN A 190 20.82 -7.78 4.69
CA ASN A 190 19.88 -8.64 3.98
C ASN A 190 18.66 -8.97 4.83
N GLU A 191 18.88 -9.44 6.06
CA GLU A 191 17.81 -9.73 7.00
C GLU A 191 16.92 -8.51 7.25
N LYS A 192 17.52 -7.32 7.44
CA LYS A 192 16.77 -6.05 7.55
C LYS A 192 15.91 -5.74 6.33
N ARG A 193 16.41 -5.98 5.11
CA ARG A 193 15.64 -5.77 3.87
C ARG A 193 14.48 -6.76 3.77
N VAL A 194 14.67 -8.02 4.13
CA VAL A 194 13.60 -9.02 4.17
C VAL A 194 12.53 -8.64 5.18
N HIS A 195 12.90 -8.23 6.40
CA HIS A 195 11.93 -7.73 7.38
C HIS A 195 11.17 -6.49 6.89
N SER A 196 11.85 -5.57 6.20
CA SER A 196 11.21 -4.40 5.59
C SER A 196 10.21 -4.83 4.51
N ALA A 197 10.56 -5.82 3.68
CA ALA A 197 9.65 -6.38 2.69
C ALA A 197 8.44 -7.07 3.35
N ILE A 198 8.63 -7.85 4.41
CA ILE A 198 7.53 -8.43 5.20
C ILE A 198 6.60 -7.32 5.73
N ALA A 199 7.17 -6.23 6.29
CA ALA A 199 6.38 -5.11 6.78
C ALA A 199 5.60 -4.40 5.66
N GLY A 200 6.19 -4.29 4.46
CA GLY A 200 5.51 -3.82 3.25
C GLY A 200 4.30 -4.69 2.90
N LEU A 201 4.48 -6.01 2.87
CA LEU A 201 3.41 -6.98 2.58
C LEU A 201 2.30 -7.01 3.65
N VAL A 202 2.64 -6.74 4.92
CA VAL A 202 1.65 -6.54 5.99
C VAL A 202 0.87 -5.25 5.75
N THR A 203 1.54 -4.17 5.38
CA THR A 203 0.91 -2.88 5.07
C THR A 203 -0.02 -2.99 3.86
N ALA A 204 0.36 -3.78 2.86
CA ALA A 204 -0.46 -4.11 1.70
C ALA A 204 -1.64 -5.05 2.03
N GLY A 205 -1.70 -5.60 3.24
CA GLY A 205 -2.75 -6.53 3.68
C GLY A 205 -2.58 -7.98 3.19
N LEU A 206 -1.49 -8.29 2.49
CA LEU A 206 -1.19 -9.63 1.98
C LEU A 206 -0.74 -10.59 3.09
N LEU A 207 -0.12 -10.05 4.14
CA LEU A 207 0.23 -10.78 5.35
C LEU A 207 -0.54 -10.24 6.54
N VAL A 208 -1.21 -11.13 7.27
CA VAL A 208 -1.98 -10.78 8.47
C VAL A 208 -1.25 -11.36 9.69
N LYS A 209 -0.95 -10.50 10.67
CA LYS A 209 -0.31 -10.92 11.93
C LYS A 209 -1.16 -11.96 12.63
N THR A 210 -0.52 -12.98 13.18
CA THR A 210 -1.18 -13.97 14.04
C THR A 210 -0.87 -13.67 15.52
N SER A 211 -1.34 -14.52 16.43
CA SER A 211 -0.95 -14.46 17.84
C SER A 211 0.52 -14.79 18.05
N ASP A 212 1.12 -15.53 17.12
CA ASP A 212 2.55 -15.83 17.09
C ASP A 212 3.27 -14.75 16.28
N THR A 213 4.29 -14.12 16.87
CA THR A 213 5.03 -13.00 16.27
C THR A 213 5.82 -13.42 15.04
N ASP A 214 6.22 -14.68 14.95
CA ASP A 214 7.05 -15.21 13.86
C ASP A 214 6.23 -15.89 12.76
N ARG A 215 4.90 -15.73 12.81
CA ARG A 215 3.97 -16.38 11.89
C ARG A 215 2.91 -15.42 11.38
N TYR A 216 2.72 -15.44 10.07
CA TYR A 216 1.71 -14.65 9.38
C TYR A 216 0.71 -15.55 8.66
N ARG A 217 -0.56 -15.16 8.66
CA ARG A 217 -1.57 -15.72 7.75
C ARG A 217 -1.40 -15.05 6.39
N VAL A 218 -1.31 -15.85 5.34
CA VAL A 218 -1.25 -15.38 3.95
C VAL A 218 -2.68 -15.11 3.48
N HIS A 219 -2.95 -13.87 3.05
CA HIS A 219 -4.27 -13.49 2.57
C HIS A 219 -4.49 -14.00 1.14
N ARG A 220 -5.71 -14.45 0.84
CA ARG A 220 -6.10 -15.01 -0.46
C ARG A 220 -6.00 -14.03 -1.62
N ALA A 221 -6.01 -12.74 -1.34
CA ALA A 221 -5.76 -11.65 -2.30
C ALA A 221 -4.51 -11.85 -3.14
N ILE A 222 -3.52 -12.60 -2.63
CA ILE A 222 -2.31 -12.93 -3.39
C ILE A 222 -2.61 -13.66 -4.72
N GLU A 223 -3.77 -14.33 -4.84
CA GLU A 223 -4.18 -14.98 -6.08
C GLU A 223 -4.54 -13.98 -7.18
N ALA A 224 -5.21 -12.89 -6.80
CA ALA A 224 -5.69 -11.85 -7.71
C ALA A 224 -4.60 -10.83 -8.04
N LEU A 225 -3.82 -10.42 -7.03
CA LEU A 225 -2.76 -9.42 -7.18
C LEU A 225 -1.51 -9.98 -7.86
N LEU A 226 -1.28 -11.29 -7.79
CA LEU A 226 -0.21 -11.97 -8.49
C LEU A 226 -0.75 -13.11 -9.38
N PRO A 227 -1.33 -12.78 -10.54
CA PRO A 227 -1.78 -13.77 -11.50
C PRO A 227 -0.62 -14.69 -11.91
N LEU A 228 -0.94 -15.94 -12.26
CA LEU A 228 0.07 -16.96 -12.56
C LEU A 228 1.01 -16.54 -13.71
N ASN A 229 0.51 -15.84 -14.72
CA ASN A 229 1.34 -15.34 -15.81
C ASN A 229 2.38 -14.33 -15.31
N THR A 230 1.96 -13.35 -14.49
CA THR A 230 2.84 -12.38 -13.86
C THR A 230 3.87 -13.06 -12.97
N LEU A 231 3.46 -14.07 -12.20
CA LEU A 231 4.38 -14.87 -11.38
C LEU A 231 5.48 -15.51 -12.24
N ASN A 232 5.11 -16.20 -13.32
CA ASN A 232 6.07 -16.88 -14.19
C ASN A 232 7.05 -15.89 -14.83
N GLN A 233 6.55 -14.74 -15.30
CA GLN A 233 7.41 -13.68 -15.85
C GLN A 233 8.40 -13.14 -14.82
N LEU A 234 7.96 -12.94 -13.57
CA LEU A 234 8.83 -12.48 -12.50
C LEU A 234 9.90 -13.51 -12.15
N VAL A 235 9.53 -14.79 -12.06
CA VAL A 235 10.47 -15.90 -11.79
C VAL A 235 11.51 -16.00 -12.92
N GLU A 236 11.08 -15.98 -14.17
CA GLU A 236 11.96 -16.05 -15.34
C GLU A 236 12.92 -14.85 -15.39
N ALA A 237 12.39 -13.63 -15.23
CA ALA A 237 13.20 -12.41 -15.19
C ALA A 237 14.24 -12.47 -14.05
N PHE A 238 13.85 -13.01 -12.90
CA PHE A 238 14.75 -13.13 -11.76
C PHE A 238 15.88 -14.13 -12.02
N HIS A 239 15.56 -15.30 -12.57
CA HIS A 239 16.56 -16.29 -12.94
C HIS A 239 17.54 -15.74 -13.99
N ALA A 240 17.04 -15.06 -15.02
CA ALA A 240 17.87 -14.46 -16.06
C ALA A 240 18.89 -13.44 -15.50
N HIS A 241 18.45 -12.56 -14.58
CA HIS A 241 19.33 -11.59 -13.93
C HIS A 241 20.36 -12.26 -13.02
N ASN A 242 19.96 -13.28 -12.26
CA ASN A 242 20.88 -14.02 -11.41
C ASN A 242 21.91 -14.82 -12.23
N SER A 243 21.52 -15.46 -13.34
CA SER A 243 22.44 -16.20 -14.21
C SER A 243 23.40 -15.29 -14.99
N GLY A 244 22.95 -14.11 -15.44
CA GLY A 244 23.80 -13.13 -16.11
C GLY A 244 24.88 -12.54 -15.20
N GLN A 245 24.58 -12.33 -13.91
CA GLN A 245 25.58 -11.92 -12.91
C GLN A 245 26.59 -13.03 -12.59
N HIS A 246 26.20 -14.30 -12.69
CA HIS A 246 27.12 -15.42 -12.51
C HIS A 246 28.08 -15.58 -13.71
N GLN A 247 27.66 -15.24 -14.93
CA GLN A 247 28.54 -15.30 -16.11
C GLN A 247 29.50 -14.10 -16.15
N ALA A 248 29.03 -12.88 -15.86
CA ALA A 248 29.88 -11.69 -15.88
C ALA A 248 31.01 -11.68 -14.83
N ASN A 249 30.84 -12.40 -13.70
CA ASN A 249 31.88 -12.58 -12.68
C ASN A 249 32.75 -13.82 -12.91
N GLY A 250 32.48 -14.64 -13.93
CA GLY A 250 33.17 -15.90 -14.22
C GLY A 250 34.26 -15.81 -15.30
N GLU A 251 34.51 -14.63 -15.85
CA GLU A 251 35.46 -14.41 -16.96
C GLU A 251 36.72 -13.62 -16.58
N GLU A 252 36.96 -13.39 -15.28
CA GLU A 252 38.27 -12.99 -14.74
C GLU A 252 38.90 -14.15 -13.93
N ASP A 253 39.24 -15.25 -14.60
CA ASP A 253 40.22 -16.21 -14.07
C ASP A 253 41.15 -16.62 -15.21
N GLY A 254 42.04 -15.69 -15.57
CA GLY A 254 43.20 -15.96 -16.41
C GLY A 254 44.28 -16.62 -15.53
N PRO A 255 44.88 -17.76 -15.95
CA PRO A 255 45.66 -18.60 -15.07
C PRO A 255 46.93 -17.90 -14.57
N ASP A 256 47.02 -17.85 -13.24
CA ASP A 256 48.19 -17.48 -12.45
C ASP A 256 49.39 -18.35 -12.85
N THR A 257 50.47 -17.72 -13.30
CA THR A 257 51.74 -18.39 -13.60
C THR A 257 52.75 -18.00 -12.52
N PRO A 258 53.21 -18.93 -11.67
CA PRO A 258 54.22 -18.61 -10.67
C PRO A 258 55.61 -19.05 -11.15
N ASP A 259 56.58 -18.13 -11.22
CA ASP A 259 57.92 -18.34 -10.64
C ASP A 259 58.73 -17.02 -10.54
N SER A 260 59.60 -16.95 -9.53
CA SER A 260 60.31 -15.80 -8.97
C SER A 260 61.69 -15.53 -9.65
N PRO A 261 62.71 -14.94 -8.96
CA PRO A 261 63.02 -13.51 -8.87
C PRO A 261 64.41 -13.12 -9.45
N ASP A 262 64.73 -11.83 -9.35
CA ASP A 262 66.06 -11.18 -9.33
C ASP A 262 66.60 -10.54 -10.62
N GLU A 263 67.28 -9.41 -10.37
CA GLU A 263 68.35 -8.76 -11.14
C GLU A 263 68.08 -7.32 -11.63
N ALA A 264 68.58 -6.36 -10.82
CA ALA A 264 68.95 -5.02 -11.29
C ALA A 264 70.27 -5.10 -12.08
N PRO A 265 70.51 -4.20 -13.06
CA PRO A 265 71.37 -3.06 -12.71
C PRO A 265 71.11 -1.72 -13.45
N ALA A 266 71.42 -0.65 -12.72
CA ALA A 266 72.15 0.59 -13.07
C ALA A 266 71.95 1.35 -14.42
N ALA A 267 71.43 2.58 -14.27
CA ALA A 267 72.06 3.89 -14.56
C ALA A 267 72.46 4.30 -15.99
N GLN A 268 71.85 5.40 -16.44
CA GLN A 268 72.40 6.66 -17.02
C GLN A 268 71.17 7.48 -17.47
N GLY A 269 70.87 8.70 -17.06
CA GLY A 269 71.68 9.83 -16.63
C GLY A 269 71.26 11.01 -17.53
N HIS A 270 70.56 12.02 -17.04
CA HIS A 270 70.62 13.36 -17.61
C HIS A 270 70.25 14.39 -16.54
N ASP A 271 71.23 15.26 -16.35
CA ASP A 271 71.38 16.39 -15.45
C ASP A 271 70.63 17.61 -16.01
N GLU A 272 69.97 18.40 -15.16
CA GLU A 272 70.24 19.83 -14.98
C GLU A 272 69.19 20.49 -14.05
N LEU A 273 69.61 20.66 -12.80
CA LEU A 273 69.67 21.93 -12.07
C LEU A 273 68.67 23.04 -12.46
N HIS A 274 67.75 23.37 -11.54
CA HIS A 274 67.84 24.68 -10.89
C HIS A 274 67.22 24.66 -9.48
N ARG A 275 67.95 25.30 -8.58
CA ARG A 275 67.92 25.24 -7.13
C ARG A 275 67.45 26.61 -6.60
N VAL A 276 67.02 26.63 -5.33
CA VAL A 276 67.05 27.77 -4.37
C VAL A 276 65.96 28.83 -4.60
N THR A 277 65.18 29.33 -3.65
CA THR A 277 64.97 29.20 -2.18
C THR A 277 63.61 29.86 -1.90
N ASP A 278 62.76 29.33 -1.03
CA ASP A 278 62.69 29.60 0.42
C ASP A 278 62.50 31.07 0.83
N SER A 279 61.51 31.25 1.73
CA SER A 279 61.28 32.35 2.68
C SER A 279 60.61 33.62 2.17
N SER A 280 59.36 33.87 2.58
CA SER A 280 59.09 34.76 3.72
C SER A 280 57.59 34.99 3.98
N GLU A 281 57.33 34.99 5.29
CA GLU A 281 56.17 35.30 6.11
C GLU A 281 55.74 36.78 6.07
N LEU A 282 54.49 37.05 6.49
CA LEU A 282 53.95 38.32 7.10
C LEU A 282 53.67 39.49 6.10
N ASP A 283 52.59 40.28 6.15
CA ASP A 283 51.74 40.80 7.23
C ASP A 283 50.33 41.25 6.73
N GLU A 284 49.39 41.22 7.67
CA GLU A 284 48.28 42.14 8.05
C GLU A 284 47.65 43.20 7.10
N ASP A 285 46.31 43.25 7.23
CA ASP A 285 45.40 44.40 7.34
C ASP A 285 45.15 45.40 6.19
N GLY A 286 43.86 45.62 5.92
CA GLY A 286 43.37 46.73 5.10
C GLY A 286 41.90 46.65 4.71
N GLU A 287 41.03 47.03 5.65
CA GLU A 287 39.58 47.21 5.51
C GLU A 287 39.17 48.32 4.52
N VAL A 288 37.85 48.35 4.25
CA VAL A 288 36.96 49.42 3.73
C VAL A 288 36.89 49.72 2.23
N ALA A 289 35.78 49.27 1.62
CA ALA A 289 34.70 50.14 1.12
C ALA A 289 33.38 49.36 0.98
#